data_AF-A0A6F9XMZ8-F1
#
_entry.id   AF-A0A6F9XMZ8-F1
#
_cell.length_a   1.000
_cell.length_b   1.000
_cell.length_c   1.000
_cell.angle_alpha   90.00
_cell.angle_beta   90.00
_cell.angle_gamma   90.00
#
_symmetry.space_group_name_H-M   'P 1'
#
loop_
_entity.id
_entity.type
_entity.pdbx_description
1 polymer ?
#
loop_
_entity_poly.entity_id
_entity_poly.type
_entity_poly.pdbx_seq_one_letter_code
_entity_poly.pdbx_strand_id
1 'polypeptide(L)' 'MAKTKQFWTLISFITFLLFTVSIYTKLYWLNIFVIALGLLVNKKGTNILFPNYVKKQEQARETLEKIRKIKEYRKR' A
#
# COMPACT_ATOMS: atom_id res chain seq x y z
N MET A 1 14.45 -3.87 13.63
CA MET A 1 13.69 -4.19 12.38
C MET A 1 12.44 -5.03 12.64
N ALA A 2 12.47 -6.08 13.47
CA ALA A 2 11.30 -6.96 13.71
C ALA A 2 10.10 -6.26 14.41
N LYS A 3 10.35 -5.41 15.42
CA LYS A 3 9.29 -4.69 16.16
C LYS A 3 8.44 -3.80 15.23
N THR A 4 9.06 -3.19 14.22
CA THR A 4 8.36 -2.30 13.28
C THR A 4 7.43 -3.09 12.37
N LYS A 5 7.86 -4.26 11.84
CA LYS A 5 6.98 -5.13 11.04
C LYS A 5 5.77 -5.61 11.84
N GLN A 6 5.99 -6.07 13.07
CA GLN A 6 4.92 -6.52 13.95
C GLN A 6 3.92 -5.40 14.24
N PHE A 7 4.40 -4.18 14.53
CA PHE A 7 3.54 -3.02 14.77
C PHE A 7 2.64 -2.68 13.58
N TRP A 8 3.20 -2.68 12.36
CA TRP A 8 2.40 -2.44 11.15
C TRP A 8 1.40 -3.56 10.85
N THR A 9 1.77 -4.82 11.14
CA THR A 9 0.85 -5.96 10.99
C THR A 9 -0.33 -5.85 11.97
N LEU A 10 -0.05 -5.43 13.21
CA LEU A 10 -1.05 -5.23 14.25
C LEU A 10 -1.99 -4.07 13.89
N ILE A 11 -1.46 -2.98 13.33
CA ILE A 11 -2.25 -1.88 12.78
C ILE A 11 -3.15 -2.35 11.63
N SER A 12 -2.66 -3.19 10.71
CA SER A 12 -3.52 -3.76 9.65
C SER A 12 -4.68 -4.57 10.23
N PHE A 13 -4.41 -5.39 11.25
CA PHE A 13 -5.44 -6.15 11.96
C PHE A 13 -6.47 -5.26 12.67
N ILE A 14 -6.00 -4.21 13.37
CA ILE A 14 -6.87 -3.23 14.03
C ILE A 14 -7.73 -2.50 13.00
N THR A 15 -7.15 -2.11 11.86
CA THR A 15 -7.87 -1.43 10.77
C THR A 15 -8.97 -2.32 10.20
N PHE A 16 -8.70 -3.61 10.03
CA PHE A 16 -9.69 -4.59 9.58
C PHE A 16 -10.80 -4.82 10.61
N LEU A 17 -10.46 -4.85 11.90
CA LEU A 17 -11.46 -4.93 12.98
C LEU A 17 -12.35 -3.69 13.00
N LEU A 18 -11.77 -2.49 12.92
CA LEU A 18 -12.51 -1.23 12.85
C LEU A 18 -13.42 -1.18 11.62
N PHE A 19 -12.97 -1.68 10.47
CA PHE A 19 -13.78 -1.78 9.27
C PHE A 19 -15.00 -2.67 9.49
N THR A 20 -14.79 -3.85 10.05
CA THR A 20 -15.85 -4.84 10.30
C THR A 20 -16.88 -4.29 11.29
N VAL A 21 -16.42 -3.66 12.37
CA VAL A 21 -17.30 -3.01 13.35
C VAL A 21 -18.06 -1.85 12.71
N SER A 22 -17.39 -1.00 11.92
CA SER A 22 -18.01 0.12 11.20
C SER A 22 -19.18 -0.33 10.30
N ILE A 23 -19.01 -1.45 9.58
CA ILE A 23 -20.07 -2.07 8.77
C ILE A 23 -21.22 -2.55 9.66
N TYR A 24 -20.91 -3.25 10.76
CA TYR A 24 -21.91 -3.81 11.66
C TYR A 24 -22.78 -2.73 12.32
N THR A 25 -22.16 -1.65 12.82
CA THR A 25 -22.87 -0.55 13.50
C THR A 25 -23.56 0.41 12.52
N LYS A 26 -23.46 0.19 11.20
CA LYS A 26 -23.94 1.08 10.13
C LYS A 26 -23.43 2.53 10.26
N LEU A 27 -22.32 2.73 10.95
CA LEU A 27 -21.68 4.04 11.15
C LEU A 27 -20.79 4.34 9.96
N TYR A 28 -21.40 4.66 8.81
CA TYR A 28 -20.66 4.91 7.57
C TYR A 28 -19.65 6.06 7.66
N TRP A 29 -19.81 6.98 8.61
CA TRP A 29 -18.84 8.05 8.86
C TRP A 29 -17.47 7.50 9.30
N LEU A 30 -17.45 6.38 10.03
CA LEU A 30 -16.21 5.73 10.45
C LEU A 30 -15.44 5.10 9.27
N ASN A 31 -16.11 4.77 8.16
CA ASN A 31 -15.43 4.22 6.98
C ASN A 31 -14.43 5.20 6.37
N ILE A 32 -14.68 6.51 6.43
CA ILE A 32 -13.71 7.52 5.95
C ILE A 32 -12.40 7.40 6.74
N PHE A 33 -12.50 7.19 8.05
CA PHE A 33 -11.34 7.03 8.93
C PHE A 33 -10.59 5.72 8.64
N VAL A 34 -11.34 4.64 8.39
CA VAL A 34 -10.78 3.34 8.01
C VAL A 34 -10.07 3.42 6.65
N ILE A 35 -10.65 4.10 5.66
CA ILE A 35 -10.03 4.31 4.35
C ILE A 35 -8.74 5.12 4.48
N ALA A 36 -8.75 6.18 5.30
CA ALA A 36 -7.56 6.98 5.58
C ALA A 36 -6.45 6.15 6.26
N LEU A 37 -6.80 5.33 7.26
CA LEU A 37 -5.87 4.40 7.91
C LEU A 37 -5.33 3.35 6.93
N GLY A 38 -6.20 2.75 6.09
CA GLY A 38 -5.81 1.80 5.05
C GLY A 38 -4.83 2.42 4.04
N LEU A 39 -5.09 3.64 3.59
CA LEU A 39 -4.18 4.40 2.73
C LEU A 39 -2.84 4.70 3.41
N LEU A 40 -2.86 5.05 4.69
CA LEU A 40 -1.65 5.35 5.46
C LEU A 40 -0.78 4.09 5.62
N VAL A 41 -1.40 2.96 5.94
CA VAL A 41 -0.75 1.64 6.00
C VAL A 41 -0.23 1.23 4.64
N ASN A 42 -0.97 1.48 3.57
CA ASN A 42 -0.50 1.17 2.22
C ASN A 42 0.71 2.01 1.82
N LYS A 43 0.76 3.31 2.17
CA LYS A 43 1.91 4.16 1.85
C LYS A 43 3.14 3.86 2.70
N LYS A 44 2.98 3.73 4.02
CA LYS A 44 4.12 3.64 4.96
C LYS A 44 4.40 2.21 5.40
N GLY A 45 3.35 1.42 5.61
CA GLY A 45 3.44 0.02 6.04
C GLY A 45 3.95 -0.90 4.94
N THR A 46 3.52 -0.74 3.68
CA THR A 46 3.92 -1.64 2.57
C THR A 46 5.43 -1.67 2.35
N ASN A 47 6.12 -0.53 2.47
CA ASN A 47 7.58 -0.47 2.34
C ASN A 47 8.31 -1.23 3.47
N ILE A 48 7.71 -1.27 4.66
CA ILE A 48 8.29 -1.90 5.85
C ILE A 48 7.91 -3.40 5.91
N LEU A 49 6.67 -3.74 5.58
CA LEU A 49 6.15 -5.10 5.55
C LEU A 49 6.73 -5.89 4.36
N PHE A 50 6.75 -5.29 3.17
CA PHE A 50 7.10 -5.94 1.90
C PHE A 50 8.19 -5.20 1.12
N PRO A 51 9.41 -5.04 1.68
CA PRO A 51 10.49 -4.30 1.02
C PRO A 51 10.90 -4.92 -0.34
N ASN A 52 10.83 -6.24 -0.46
CA ASN A 52 11.13 -6.94 -1.72
C ASN A 52 10.05 -6.69 -2.79
N TYR A 53 8.78 -6.50 -2.39
CA TYR A 53 7.70 -6.18 -3.32
C TYR A 53 7.88 -4.78 -3.90
N VAL A 54 8.23 -3.80 -3.05
CA VAL A 54 8.51 -2.42 -3.48
C VAL A 54 9.67 -2.37 -4.46
N LYS A 55 10.79 -3.04 -4.14
CA LYS A 55 11.94 -3.14 -5.06
C LYS A 55 11.55 -3.73 -6.43
N LYS A 56 10.74 -4.78 -6.43
CA LYS A 56 10.27 -5.41 -7.68
C LYS A 56 9.37 -4.46 -8.49
N GLN A 57 8.58 -3.63 -7.81
CA GLN A 57 7.71 -2.65 -8.45
C GLN A 57 8.50 -1.47 -9.04
N GLU A 58 9.55 -1.00 -8.36
CA GLU A 58 10.47 0.02 -8.89
C GLU A 58 11.21 -0.50 -10.12
N GLN A 59 11.74 -1.72 -10.08
CA GLN A 59 12.38 -2.36 -11.24
C GLN A 59 11.43 -2.50 -12.43
N ALA A 60 10.17 -2.86 -12.18
CA ALA A 60 9.15 -2.92 -13.24
C ALA A 60 8.90 -1.53 -13.85
N ARG A 61 8.82 -0.48 -13.03
CA ARG A 61 8.65 0.92 -13.52
C ARG A 61 9.84 1.37 -14.36
N GLU A 62 11.06 1.14 -13.90
CA GLU A 62 12.27 1.47 -14.67
C GLU A 62 12.32 0.74 -16.02
N THR A 63 11.90 -0.53 -16.04
CA THR A 63 11.84 -1.32 -17.28
C THR A 63 10.82 -0.75 -18.25
N LEU A 64 9.63 -0.37 -17.76
CA LEU A 64 8.59 0.26 -18.57
C LEU A 64 9.02 1.63 -19.10
N GLU A 65 9.72 2.44 -18.31
CA GLU A 65 10.28 3.71 -18.77
C GLU A 65 11.34 3.52 -19.84
N LYS A 66 12.24 2.55 -19.69
CA LYS A 66 13.23 2.20 -20.72
C LYS A 66 12.55 1.78 -22.02
N ILE A 67 11.55 0.90 -21.94
CA ILE A 67 10.77 0.46 -23.11
C ILE A 67 10.07 1.65 -23.77
N ARG A 68 9.45 2.54 -22.98
CA ARG A 68 8.80 3.76 -23.49
C ARG A 68 9.78 4.64 -24.25
N LYS A 69 10.96 4.93 -23.67
CA LYS A 69 12.01 5.73 -24.32
C LYS A 69 12.49 5.08 -25.61
N ILE A 70 12.73 3.76 -25.62
CA ILE A 70 13.14 3.03 -26.84
C ILE A 70 12.07 3.13 -27.93
N LYS A 71 10.79 3.01 -27.57
CA LYS A 71 9.67 3.15 -28.52
C LYS A 71 9.59 4.56 -29.12
N GLU A 72 9.87 5.58 -28.31
CA GLU A 72 9.88 6.98 -28.73
C GLU A 72 11.06 7.29 -29.67
N TYR A 73 12.24 6.75 -29.38
CA TYR A 73 13.42 6.84 -30.26
C TYR A 73 13.23 6.12 -31.60
N ARG A 74 12.56 4.95 -31.61
CA ARG A 74 12.30 4.18 -32.84
C ARG A 74 11.21 4.81 -33.73
N LYS A 75 10.44 5.78 -33.21
CA LYS A 75 9.34 6.43 -33.94
C LYS A 75 9.78 7.73 -34.64
N ARG A 76 10.96 8.26 -34.32
CA ARG A 76 11.63 9.34 -35.07
C ARG A 76 12.50 8.74 -36.16
#